data_AF-A0A7V2DE70-F1
#
_entry.id   AF-A0A7V2DE70-F1
#
_cell.length_a   1.000
_cell.length_b   1.000
_cell.length_c   1.000
_cell.angle_alpha   90.00
_cell.angle_beta   90.00
_cell.angle_gamma   90.00
#
_symmetry.space_group_name_H-M   'P 1'
#
loop_
_entity.id
_entity.type
_entity.pdbx_description
1 polymer ?
#
loop_
_entity_poly.entity_id
_entity_poly.type
_entity_poly.pdbx_seq_one_letter_code
_entity_poly.pdbx_strand_id
1 'polypeptide(L)'
;MKKTMSFLVATLLIIGTVSISVAETFYIRNFEDFPAYDYNTGAYMSNGAYVGCGPTTGAMILGYFQNVMGFDNLLAPPTPPGLTQGLGTAWELHSYMNTNSAGFGSQYDIRSGMEDYVASRHPVIPGYPSFLFSVDVMVHVGPTYDASNPGSYNNYGPFDDAWTNDATYYAQTTSGGWYIDDGAFFEQTRAWLLDGIALWLAIDYDSDHGADHWVPMVGVSETHYYYYDTFSTGLQSAPIAYVSEFTSGGTKAISLVRTIRPQAVISGEPSDVPEPASMLLLSIGLFGLAGLRRKV
;
A
#
# COMPACT_ATOMS: atom_id res chain seq x y z
N MET A 1 -36.30 -27.51 72.38
CA MET A 1 -35.37 -27.80 71.26
C MET A 1 -36.12 -27.74 69.94
N LYS A 2 -36.05 -26.61 69.23
CA LYS A 2 -36.38 -26.50 67.79
C LYS A 2 -35.43 -25.43 67.23
N LYS A 3 -34.43 -25.84 66.45
CA LYS A 3 -33.57 -24.94 65.67
C LYS A 3 -34.14 -24.86 64.26
N THR A 4 -34.66 -23.70 63.90
CA THR A 4 -34.97 -23.33 62.52
C THR A 4 -33.67 -22.97 61.81
N MET A 5 -33.27 -23.78 60.82
CA MET A 5 -32.25 -23.39 59.83
C MET A 5 -32.97 -22.73 58.66
N SER A 6 -32.75 -21.43 58.47
CA SER A 6 -33.11 -20.73 57.24
C SER A 6 -32.01 -20.98 56.20
N PHE A 7 -32.37 -21.66 55.11
CA PHE A 7 -31.53 -21.75 53.92
C PHE A 7 -31.61 -20.42 53.17
N LEU A 8 -30.52 -19.67 53.16
CA LEU A 8 -30.35 -18.52 52.27
C LEU A 8 -29.85 -19.06 50.93
N VAL A 9 -30.71 -19.09 49.91
CA VAL A 9 -30.30 -19.38 48.53
C VAL A 9 -29.77 -18.08 47.94
N ALA A 10 -28.45 -18.00 47.79
CA ALA A 10 -27.82 -16.92 47.04
C ALA A 10 -27.84 -17.27 45.55
N THR A 11 -28.77 -16.67 44.80
CA THR A 11 -28.80 -16.74 43.34
C THR A 11 -27.69 -15.84 42.81
N LEU A 12 -26.60 -16.44 42.34
CA LEU A 12 -25.50 -15.73 41.68
C LEU A 12 -25.95 -15.36 40.25
N LEU A 13 -26.29 -14.09 40.04
CA LEU A 13 -26.59 -13.57 38.71
C LEU A 13 -25.27 -13.29 37.98
N ILE A 14 -24.83 -14.22 37.13
CA ILE A 14 -23.71 -13.99 36.22
C ILE A 14 -24.22 -13.16 35.05
N ILE A 15 -23.99 -11.85 35.10
CA ILE A 15 -24.19 -10.97 33.94
C ILE A 15 -23.01 -11.21 33.02
N GLY A 16 -23.17 -12.12 32.05
CA GLY A 16 -22.22 -12.27 30.96
C GLY A 16 -22.28 -11.03 30.07
N THR A 17 -21.26 -10.18 30.13
CA THR A 17 -21.03 -9.16 29.12
C THR A 17 -20.67 -9.88 27.82
N VAL A 18 -21.61 -9.95 26.89
CA VAL A 18 -21.32 -10.31 25.50
C VAL A 18 -20.56 -9.12 24.93
N SER A 19 -19.23 -9.22 24.87
CA SER A 19 -18.41 -8.30 24.09
C SER A 19 -18.76 -8.53 22.62
N ILE A 20 -19.59 -7.67 22.06
CA ILE A 20 -19.74 -7.57 20.61
C ILE A 20 -18.42 -7.01 20.12
N SER A 21 -17.57 -7.86 19.55
CA SER A 21 -16.38 -7.40 18.84
C SER A 21 -16.86 -6.55 17.67
N VAL A 22 -16.63 -5.24 17.76
CA VAL A 22 -16.80 -4.37 16.60
C VAL A 22 -15.62 -4.69 15.69
N ALA A 23 -15.90 -5.13 14.46
CA ALA A 23 -14.84 -5.41 13.49
C ALA A 23 -13.92 -4.18 13.40
N GLU A 24 -12.65 -4.36 13.75
CA GLU A 24 -11.69 -3.27 13.80
C GLU A 24 -11.24 -2.93 12.39
N THR A 25 -11.42 -1.68 11.98
CA THR A 25 -10.87 -1.16 10.72
C THR A 25 -9.59 -0.41 11.01
N PHE A 26 -8.53 -0.79 10.32
CA PHE A 26 -7.25 -0.10 10.34
C PHE A 26 -7.08 0.72 9.08
N TYR A 27 -6.58 1.94 9.22
CA TYR A 27 -6.20 2.79 8.10
C TYR A 27 -4.68 2.96 8.08
N ILE A 28 -4.16 3.31 6.91
CA ILE A 28 -2.76 3.71 6.76
C ILE A 28 -2.42 4.79 7.78
N ARG A 29 -1.20 4.74 8.33
CA ARG A 29 -0.70 5.76 9.26
C ARG A 29 -0.91 7.17 8.68
N ASN A 30 -1.39 8.12 9.49
CA ASN A 30 -1.69 9.48 9.05
C ASN A 30 -2.69 9.51 7.88
N PHE A 31 -3.74 8.70 7.97
CA PHE A 31 -4.78 8.56 6.95
C PHE A 31 -5.39 9.91 6.51
N GLU A 32 -5.56 10.84 7.44
CA GLU A 32 -6.07 12.18 7.19
C GLU A 32 -5.23 13.00 6.19
N ASP A 33 -3.95 12.65 6.04
CA ASP A 33 -3.01 13.30 5.14
C ASP A 33 -2.92 12.59 3.77
N PHE A 34 -3.62 11.46 3.59
CA PHE A 34 -3.65 10.71 2.34
C PHE A 34 -4.58 11.42 1.34
N PRO A 35 -4.07 11.92 0.21
CA PRO A 35 -4.90 12.67 -0.72
C PRO A 35 -5.77 11.75 -1.58
N ALA A 36 -7.01 12.16 -1.81
CA ALA A 36 -7.94 11.52 -2.75
C ALA A 36 -8.11 12.41 -3.99
N TYR A 37 -7.94 11.84 -5.18
CA TYR A 37 -7.98 12.58 -6.45
C TYR A 37 -8.94 11.94 -7.47
N ASP A 38 -9.89 12.71 -7.99
CA ASP A 38 -10.94 12.27 -8.93
C ASP A 38 -10.63 12.64 -10.40
N TYR A 39 -9.42 12.29 -10.87
CA TYR A 39 -8.94 12.77 -12.17
C TYR A 39 -9.41 11.96 -13.39
N ASN A 40 -10.02 10.78 -13.22
CA ASN A 40 -10.57 10.01 -14.35
C ASN A 40 -12.01 10.42 -14.69
N THR A 41 -12.28 11.72 -14.72
CA THR A 41 -13.58 12.30 -15.06
C THR A 41 -13.49 13.09 -16.36
N GLY A 42 -14.64 13.35 -17.00
CA GLY A 42 -14.69 14.11 -18.25
C GLY A 42 -14.08 15.52 -18.16
N ALA A 43 -13.96 16.09 -16.96
CA ALA A 43 -13.37 17.40 -16.71
C ALA A 43 -11.84 17.44 -16.95
N TYR A 44 -11.17 16.29 -16.84
CA TYR A 44 -9.70 16.20 -16.89
C TYR A 44 -9.19 15.39 -18.08
N MET A 45 -10.05 15.11 -19.07
CA MET A 45 -9.62 14.44 -20.29
C MET A 45 -8.73 15.34 -21.15
N SER A 46 -7.67 14.77 -21.73
CA SER A 46 -6.78 15.44 -22.70
C SER A 46 -6.82 14.70 -24.02
N ASN A 47 -7.14 15.39 -25.12
CA ASN A 47 -7.29 14.79 -26.46
C ASN A 47 -8.21 13.55 -26.51
N GLY A 48 -9.23 13.50 -25.65
CA GLY A 48 -10.16 12.37 -25.57
C GLY A 48 -9.67 11.18 -24.73
N ALA A 49 -8.52 11.28 -24.07
CA ALA A 49 -8.00 10.28 -23.14
C ALA A 49 -8.13 10.74 -21.68
N TYR A 50 -8.33 9.79 -20.77
CA TYR A 50 -8.23 10.05 -19.32
C TYR A 50 -6.77 10.05 -18.88
N VAL A 51 -6.51 10.58 -17.68
CA VAL A 51 -5.18 10.52 -17.05
C VAL A 51 -4.75 9.07 -16.82
N GLY A 52 -5.70 8.24 -16.39
CA GLY A 52 -5.50 6.84 -16.06
C GLY A 52 -5.69 6.52 -14.59
N CYS A 53 -6.21 5.34 -14.27
CA CYS A 53 -6.34 4.87 -12.88
C CYS A 53 -4.96 4.69 -12.23
N GLY A 54 -3.97 4.24 -13.01
CA GLY A 54 -2.61 4.06 -12.54
C GLY A 54 -1.92 5.37 -12.16
N PRO A 55 -1.72 6.31 -13.10
CA PRO A 55 -1.06 7.58 -12.78
C PRO A 55 -1.78 8.38 -11.70
N THR A 56 -3.12 8.32 -11.65
CA THR A 56 -3.90 8.95 -10.58
C THR A 56 -3.62 8.30 -9.21
N THR A 57 -3.59 6.96 -9.13
CA THR A 57 -3.22 6.23 -7.92
C THR A 57 -1.80 6.54 -7.47
N GLY A 58 -0.83 6.53 -8.39
CA GLY A 58 0.56 6.89 -8.10
C GLY A 58 0.67 8.30 -7.54
N ALA A 59 -0.01 9.29 -8.13
CA ALA A 59 -0.04 10.65 -7.62
C ALA A 59 -0.61 10.74 -6.19
N MET A 60 -1.64 9.96 -5.86
CA MET A 60 -2.17 9.91 -4.49
C MET A 60 -1.12 9.39 -3.50
N ILE A 61 -0.44 8.30 -3.84
CA ILE A 61 0.57 7.65 -3.00
C ILE A 61 1.80 8.56 -2.81
N LEU A 62 2.28 9.21 -3.88
CA LEU A 62 3.38 10.17 -3.78
C LEU A 62 2.98 11.41 -2.97
N GLY A 63 1.73 11.86 -3.08
CA GLY A 63 1.20 12.94 -2.27
C GLY A 63 1.14 12.57 -0.79
N TYR A 64 0.77 11.34 -0.46
CA TYR A 64 0.85 10.82 0.90
C TYR A 64 2.30 10.85 1.43
N PHE A 65 3.27 10.35 0.67
CA PHE A 65 4.68 10.39 1.09
C PHE A 65 5.19 11.82 1.29
N GLN A 66 4.87 12.75 0.39
CA GLN A 66 5.22 14.16 0.54
C GLN A 66 4.61 14.77 1.82
N ASN A 67 3.33 14.53 2.07
CA ASN A 67 2.62 15.10 3.23
C ASN A 67 3.07 14.51 4.57
N VAL A 68 3.26 13.19 4.62
CA VAL A 68 3.49 12.46 5.88
C VAL A 68 4.98 12.30 6.20
N MET A 69 5.81 12.08 5.18
CA MET A 69 7.24 11.84 5.36
C MET A 69 8.08 13.09 5.10
N GLY A 70 7.47 14.19 4.63
CA GLY A 70 8.12 15.48 4.45
C GLY A 70 9.10 15.52 3.28
N PHE A 71 8.89 14.69 2.27
CA PHE A 71 9.66 14.78 1.03
C PHE A 71 9.27 16.04 0.26
N ASP A 72 10.26 16.83 -0.12
CA ASP A 72 10.07 17.90 -1.10
C ASP A 72 10.26 17.38 -2.52
N ASN A 73 9.58 18.04 -3.46
CA ASN A 73 9.70 17.85 -4.91
C ASN A 73 9.16 16.51 -5.46
N LEU A 74 8.39 15.73 -4.69
CA LEU A 74 7.74 14.52 -5.19
C LEU A 74 6.57 14.83 -6.12
N LEU A 75 5.79 15.88 -5.82
CA LEU A 75 4.68 16.30 -6.67
C LEU A 75 5.12 17.29 -7.75
N ALA A 76 4.60 17.12 -8.95
CA ALA A 76 4.82 18.03 -10.06
C ALA A 76 4.11 19.38 -9.85
N PRO A 77 4.70 20.49 -10.32
CA PRO A 77 4.00 21.76 -10.43
C PRO A 77 2.76 21.64 -11.33
N PRO A 78 1.63 22.27 -11.00
CA PRO A 78 0.45 22.21 -11.83
C PRO A 78 0.68 22.94 -13.15
N THR A 79 0.52 22.23 -14.27
CA THR A 79 0.67 22.79 -15.62
C THR A 79 -0.59 22.47 -16.44
N PRO A 80 -1.38 23.47 -16.89
CA PRO A 80 -1.21 24.92 -16.67
C PRO A 80 -1.44 25.36 -15.20
N PRO A 81 -0.95 26.56 -14.82
CA PRO A 81 -1.21 27.13 -13.49
C PRO A 81 -2.72 27.22 -13.19
N GLY A 82 -3.14 26.72 -12.03
CA GLY A 82 -4.54 26.69 -11.60
C GLY A 82 -5.12 25.28 -11.41
N LEU A 83 -4.42 24.25 -11.87
CA LEU A 83 -4.71 22.85 -11.53
C LEU A 83 -4.10 22.46 -10.16
N THR A 84 -4.51 21.32 -9.62
CA THR A 84 -3.90 20.74 -8.43
C THR A 84 -2.54 20.12 -8.78
N GLN A 85 -1.58 20.13 -7.84
CA GLN A 85 -0.29 19.43 -8.00
C GLN A 85 -0.49 17.93 -8.29
N GLY A 86 -1.50 17.31 -7.68
CA GLY A 86 -1.86 15.92 -7.94
C GLY A 86 -2.17 15.65 -9.42
N LEU A 87 -2.91 16.54 -10.09
CA LEU A 87 -3.25 16.35 -11.50
C LEU A 87 -2.02 16.52 -12.41
N GLY A 88 -1.17 17.51 -12.13
CA GLY A 88 0.11 17.65 -12.82
C GLY A 88 0.99 16.41 -12.66
N THR A 89 1.05 15.88 -11.44
CA THR A 89 1.83 14.67 -11.10
C THR A 89 1.30 13.46 -11.84
N ALA A 90 -0.02 13.27 -11.89
CA ALA A 90 -0.64 12.16 -12.58
C ALA A 90 -0.39 12.22 -14.11
N TRP A 91 -0.40 13.41 -14.71
CA TRP A 91 -0.03 13.57 -16.12
C TRP A 91 1.45 13.33 -16.40
N GLU A 92 2.35 13.74 -15.51
CA GLU A 92 3.76 13.39 -15.65
C GLU A 92 3.95 11.88 -15.53
N LEU A 93 3.37 11.24 -14.50
CA LEU A 93 3.40 9.79 -14.30
C LEU A 93 2.90 9.04 -15.54
N HIS A 94 1.85 9.49 -16.22
CA HIS A 94 1.37 8.88 -17.47
C HIS A 94 2.48 8.66 -18.52
N SER A 95 3.56 9.46 -18.53
CA SER A 95 4.69 9.29 -19.44
C SER A 95 5.75 8.28 -18.97
N TYR A 96 5.76 7.98 -17.68
CA TYR A 96 6.66 6.97 -17.07
C TYR A 96 5.98 5.61 -16.96
N MET A 97 4.67 5.62 -16.72
CA MET A 97 3.88 4.42 -16.57
C MET A 97 3.49 3.88 -17.94
N ASN A 98 3.42 2.55 -18.08
CA ASN A 98 3.06 1.85 -19.32
C ASN A 98 1.54 1.96 -19.64
N THR A 99 0.98 3.17 -19.58
CA THR A 99 -0.42 3.42 -19.88
C THR A 99 -0.67 3.40 -21.39
N ASN A 100 -1.78 2.80 -21.78
CA ASN A 100 -2.27 2.82 -23.15
C ASN A 100 -2.82 4.21 -23.53
N SER A 101 -3.22 4.36 -24.79
CA SER A 101 -3.73 5.62 -25.34
C SER A 101 -5.01 6.16 -24.68
N ALA A 102 -5.69 5.37 -23.84
CA ALA A 102 -6.86 5.80 -23.09
C ALA A 102 -6.53 6.22 -21.65
N GLY A 103 -5.25 6.15 -21.23
CA GLY A 103 -4.83 6.44 -19.86
C GLY A 103 -4.59 5.20 -19.01
N PHE A 104 -5.05 4.02 -19.41
CA PHE A 104 -5.08 2.85 -18.53
C PHE A 104 -3.83 2.00 -18.69
N GLY A 105 -3.20 1.62 -17.57
CA GLY A 105 -2.05 0.71 -17.56
C GLY A 105 -2.46 -0.73 -17.83
N SER A 106 -1.53 -1.56 -18.33
CA SER A 106 -1.77 -3.00 -18.41
C SER A 106 -1.71 -3.59 -17.01
N GLN A 107 -2.72 -4.36 -16.63
CA GLN A 107 -2.78 -4.99 -15.31
C GLN A 107 -1.56 -5.84 -14.92
N TYR A 108 -0.82 -6.28 -15.95
CA TYR A 108 0.42 -7.06 -15.85
C TYR A 108 1.69 -6.20 -15.79
N ASP A 109 1.56 -4.87 -15.82
CA ASP A 109 2.69 -3.96 -15.65
C ASP A 109 3.12 -3.96 -14.19
N ILE A 110 4.29 -4.55 -13.96
CA ILE A 110 4.88 -4.77 -12.64
C ILE A 110 5.68 -3.55 -12.20
N ARG A 111 6.59 -3.11 -13.07
CA ARG A 111 7.25 -1.82 -12.93
C ARG A 111 6.25 -0.77 -13.35
N SER A 112 5.72 -0.11 -12.34
CA SER A 112 4.68 0.90 -12.55
C SER A 112 5.23 2.11 -13.31
N GLY A 113 6.55 2.34 -13.30
CA GLY A 113 7.20 3.55 -13.81
C GLY A 113 7.31 4.65 -12.77
N MET A 114 6.71 4.46 -11.59
CA MET A 114 6.78 5.40 -10.48
C MET A 114 8.20 5.49 -9.89
N GLU A 115 8.96 4.40 -9.94
CA GLU A 115 10.36 4.30 -9.54
C GLU A 115 11.22 5.29 -10.33
N ASP A 116 11.09 5.26 -11.66
CA ASP A 116 11.80 6.16 -12.58
C ASP A 116 11.32 7.60 -12.43
N TYR A 117 10.01 7.81 -12.23
CA TYR A 117 9.46 9.12 -11.94
C TYR A 117 10.11 9.72 -10.68
N VAL A 118 10.06 9.01 -9.55
CA VAL A 118 10.62 9.46 -8.27
C VAL A 118 12.13 9.71 -8.41
N ALA A 119 12.86 8.82 -9.08
CA ALA A 119 14.28 9.02 -9.33
C ALA A 119 14.56 10.31 -10.11
N SER A 120 13.74 10.64 -11.12
CA SER A 120 13.86 11.88 -11.91
C SER A 120 13.59 13.15 -11.11
N ARG A 121 12.78 13.05 -10.04
CA ARG A 121 12.43 14.19 -9.18
C ARG A 121 13.56 14.57 -8.22
N HIS A 122 14.50 13.66 -7.93
CA HIS A 122 15.52 13.86 -6.89
C HIS A 122 14.93 14.40 -5.57
N PRO A 123 13.91 13.75 -5.00
CA PRO A 123 13.26 14.25 -3.79
C PRO A 123 14.23 14.26 -2.62
N VAL A 124 14.04 15.23 -1.73
CA VAL A 124 14.87 15.43 -0.53
C VAL A 124 13.97 15.62 0.68
N ILE A 125 14.41 15.19 1.86
CA ILE A 125 13.78 15.59 3.12
C ILE A 125 14.55 16.80 3.65
N PRO A 126 13.91 17.95 3.89
CA PRO A 126 14.57 19.10 4.52
C PRO A 126 15.30 18.70 5.80
N GLY A 127 16.61 18.98 5.87
CA GLY A 127 17.49 18.57 6.96
C GLY A 127 18.28 17.28 6.72
N TYR A 128 17.97 16.54 5.64
CA TYR A 128 18.69 15.33 5.21
C TYR A 128 19.05 15.37 3.71
N PRO A 129 19.75 16.41 3.22
CA PRO A 129 19.98 16.64 1.78
C PRO A 129 20.95 15.65 1.11
N SER A 130 21.57 14.76 1.87
CA SER A 130 22.60 13.81 1.37
C SER A 130 22.05 12.45 0.95
N PHE A 131 20.73 12.25 1.04
CA PHE A 131 20.07 11.01 0.64
C PHE A 131 19.33 11.26 -0.68
N LEU A 132 19.65 10.48 -1.70
CA LEU A 132 18.78 10.34 -2.85
C LEU A 132 17.67 9.37 -2.43
N PHE A 133 16.41 9.70 -2.69
CA PHE A 133 15.33 8.77 -2.41
C PHE A 133 14.81 8.16 -3.70
N SER A 134 14.54 6.87 -3.65
CA SER A 134 13.77 6.13 -4.64
C SER A 134 12.50 5.61 -3.98
N VAL A 135 11.60 5.04 -4.79
CA VAL A 135 10.56 4.14 -4.29
C VAL A 135 10.88 2.74 -4.74
N ASP A 136 10.58 1.79 -3.88
CA ASP A 136 10.58 0.36 -4.19
C ASP A 136 9.12 -0.08 -4.32
N VAL A 137 8.80 -0.71 -5.45
CA VAL A 137 7.47 -1.25 -5.75
C VAL A 137 7.62 -2.76 -5.76
N MET A 138 6.91 -3.41 -4.85
CA MET A 138 7.05 -4.84 -4.63
C MET A 138 5.71 -5.54 -4.84
N VAL A 139 5.68 -6.48 -5.78
CA VAL A 139 4.55 -7.38 -6.01
C VAL A 139 4.64 -8.55 -5.05
N HIS A 140 3.59 -8.73 -4.26
CA HIS A 140 3.48 -9.83 -3.29
C HIS A 140 2.73 -10.99 -3.93
N VAL A 141 3.38 -12.16 -4.06
CA VAL A 141 2.78 -13.37 -4.63
C VAL A 141 2.85 -14.54 -3.67
N GLY A 142 2.02 -15.56 -3.93
CA GLY A 142 1.92 -16.74 -3.06
C GLY A 142 3.27 -17.44 -2.88
N PRO A 143 3.53 -18.07 -1.73
CA PRO A 143 4.83 -18.65 -1.38
C PRO A 143 5.27 -19.79 -2.31
N THR A 144 4.32 -20.38 -3.03
CA THR A 144 4.55 -21.47 -3.99
C THR A 144 4.66 -20.99 -5.44
N TYR A 145 4.71 -19.67 -5.68
CA TYR A 145 4.90 -19.13 -7.02
C TYR A 145 6.30 -19.46 -7.54
N ASP A 146 6.38 -20.11 -8.70
CA ASP A 146 7.63 -20.43 -9.39
C ASP A 146 7.74 -19.59 -10.67
N ALA A 147 8.60 -18.57 -10.63
CA ALA A 147 8.86 -17.69 -11.76
C ALA A 147 9.45 -18.43 -12.99
N SER A 148 10.14 -19.55 -12.78
CA SER A 148 10.77 -20.32 -13.85
C SER A 148 9.79 -21.25 -14.59
N ASN A 149 8.67 -21.56 -13.94
CA ASN A 149 7.58 -22.32 -14.49
C ASN A 149 6.26 -21.70 -14.03
N PRO A 150 5.89 -20.54 -14.62
CA PRO A 150 4.78 -19.74 -14.12
C PRO A 150 3.43 -20.45 -14.25
N GLY A 151 3.33 -21.66 -14.79
CA GLY A 151 2.12 -22.50 -14.72
C GLY A 151 0.82 -21.73 -14.99
N SER A 152 -0.18 -21.89 -14.12
CA SER A 152 -1.43 -21.11 -14.10
C SER A 152 -1.27 -19.71 -13.48
N TYR A 153 -0.06 -19.32 -13.10
CA TYR A 153 0.33 -18.07 -12.45
C TYR A 153 0.77 -16.97 -13.44
N ASN A 154 0.40 -17.11 -14.72
CA ASN A 154 0.65 -16.11 -15.77
C ASN A 154 -0.04 -14.75 -15.50
N ASN A 155 -0.91 -14.67 -14.48
CA ASN A 155 -1.67 -13.47 -14.13
C ASN A 155 -0.82 -12.37 -13.48
N TYR A 156 0.39 -12.70 -13.01
CA TYR A 156 1.20 -11.76 -12.26
C TYR A 156 2.16 -10.92 -13.15
N GLY A 157 2.25 -11.24 -14.45
CA GLY A 157 3.12 -10.58 -15.43
C GLY A 157 4.55 -11.15 -15.49
N PRO A 158 5.48 -10.51 -16.23
CA PRO A 158 6.88 -10.96 -16.36
C PRO A 158 7.73 -10.76 -15.10
N PHE A 159 8.34 -11.82 -14.58
CA PHE A 159 9.16 -11.78 -13.35
C PHE A 159 10.41 -10.90 -13.49
N ASP A 160 10.68 -10.06 -12.49
CA ASP A 160 11.86 -9.18 -12.38
C ASP A 160 12.20 -8.92 -10.89
N ASP A 161 13.11 -8.00 -10.60
CA ASP A 161 13.51 -7.53 -9.26
C ASP A 161 12.37 -7.03 -8.34
N ALA A 162 11.21 -6.70 -8.90
CA ALA A 162 10.04 -6.16 -8.20
C ALA A 162 9.07 -7.23 -7.62
N TRP A 163 9.53 -8.45 -7.34
CA TRP A 163 8.67 -9.55 -6.87
C TRP A 163 9.17 -10.22 -5.60
N THR A 164 8.22 -10.63 -4.75
CA THR A 164 8.50 -11.39 -3.52
C THR A 164 7.44 -12.46 -3.27
N ASN A 165 7.89 -13.65 -2.88
CA ASN A 165 7.05 -14.81 -2.56
C ASN A 165 6.68 -14.84 -1.07
N ASP A 166 6.21 -13.73 -0.52
CA ASP A 166 5.92 -13.58 0.91
C ASP A 166 4.43 -13.37 1.23
N ALA A 167 3.55 -13.39 0.22
CA ALA A 167 2.12 -13.19 0.43
C ALA A 167 1.54 -14.42 1.12
N THR A 168 1.26 -14.30 2.42
CA THR A 168 0.72 -15.41 3.22
C THR A 168 -0.78 -15.64 3.00
N TYR A 169 -1.44 -14.70 2.32
CA TYR A 169 -2.88 -14.68 2.11
C TYR A 169 -3.34 -15.33 0.80
N TYR A 170 -2.46 -15.63 -0.16
CA TYR A 170 -2.86 -16.42 -1.33
C TYR A 170 -2.88 -17.91 -0.97
N ALA A 171 -4.05 -18.54 -1.13
CA ALA A 171 -4.26 -19.94 -0.80
C ALA A 171 -4.98 -20.69 -1.93
N GLN A 172 -4.81 -22.02 -1.94
CA GLN A 172 -5.48 -22.90 -2.90
C GLN A 172 -6.62 -23.66 -2.24
N THR A 173 -7.75 -23.72 -2.93
CA THR A 173 -8.84 -24.65 -2.63
C THR A 173 -8.41 -26.08 -2.92
N THR A 174 -9.15 -27.06 -2.39
CA THR A 174 -8.87 -28.49 -2.64
C THR A 174 -8.97 -28.89 -4.11
N SER A 175 -9.68 -28.12 -4.93
CA SER A 175 -9.78 -28.32 -6.39
C SER A 175 -8.69 -27.60 -7.18
N GLY A 176 -7.75 -26.92 -6.51
CA GLY A 176 -6.65 -26.18 -7.12
C GLY A 176 -7.00 -24.77 -7.60
N GLY A 177 -8.20 -24.25 -7.25
CA GLY A 177 -8.57 -22.86 -7.50
C GLY A 177 -7.94 -21.94 -6.46
N TRP A 178 -7.57 -20.71 -6.84
CA TRP A 178 -6.94 -19.74 -5.94
C TRP A 178 -7.97 -18.85 -5.24
N TYR A 179 -7.66 -18.47 -4.01
CA TYR A 179 -8.43 -17.53 -3.20
C TYR A 179 -7.51 -16.68 -2.31
N ILE A 180 -8.05 -15.58 -1.77
CA ILE A 180 -7.43 -14.79 -0.71
C ILE A 180 -8.03 -15.24 0.63
N ASP A 181 -7.20 -15.66 1.56
CA ASP A 181 -7.59 -15.85 2.96
C ASP A 181 -7.72 -14.48 3.63
N ASP A 182 -8.97 -14.05 3.88
CA ASP A 182 -9.29 -12.73 4.43
C ASP A 182 -8.56 -12.42 5.73
N GLY A 183 -8.40 -13.42 6.61
CA GLY A 183 -7.74 -13.26 7.91
C GLY A 183 -6.24 -13.03 7.76
N ALA A 184 -5.58 -13.83 6.93
CA ALA A 184 -4.17 -13.63 6.60
C ALA A 184 -3.94 -12.31 5.83
N PHE A 185 -4.87 -11.94 4.93
CA PHE A 185 -4.81 -10.68 4.19
C PHE A 185 -4.91 -9.49 5.14
N PHE A 186 -5.88 -9.52 6.04
CA PHE A 186 -6.07 -8.52 7.09
C PHE A 186 -4.80 -8.34 7.92
N GLU A 187 -4.26 -9.41 8.51
CA GLU A 187 -3.08 -9.30 9.38
C GLU A 187 -1.84 -8.78 8.64
N GLN A 188 -1.57 -9.28 7.43
CA GLN A 188 -0.40 -8.86 6.66
C GLN A 188 -0.52 -7.41 6.17
N THR A 189 -1.66 -7.03 5.58
CA THR A 189 -1.85 -5.67 5.06
C THR A 189 -1.99 -4.63 6.16
N ARG A 190 -2.62 -4.98 7.28
CA ARG A 190 -2.66 -4.14 8.49
C ARG A 190 -1.26 -3.77 8.96
N ALA A 191 -0.35 -4.73 9.02
CA ALA A 191 1.03 -4.47 9.43
C ALA A 191 1.70 -3.45 8.50
N TRP A 192 1.52 -3.61 7.18
CA TRP A 192 2.07 -2.67 6.20
C TRP A 192 1.48 -1.25 6.33
N LEU A 193 0.15 -1.15 6.48
CA LEU A 193 -0.55 0.12 6.64
C LEU A 193 -0.11 0.87 7.90
N LEU A 194 0.09 0.15 9.03
CA LEU A 194 0.58 0.73 10.28
C LEU A 194 2.02 1.24 10.18
N ASP A 195 2.84 0.61 9.35
CA ASP A 195 4.21 1.05 9.06
C ASP A 195 4.26 2.23 8.06
N GLY A 196 3.12 2.69 7.55
CA GLY A 196 3.04 3.75 6.54
C GLY A 196 3.49 3.32 5.15
N ILE A 197 3.45 2.01 4.87
CA ILE A 197 3.72 1.45 3.55
C ILE A 197 2.43 1.57 2.74
N ALA A 198 2.51 2.25 1.60
CA ALA A 198 1.35 2.41 0.73
C ALA A 198 1.05 1.10 0.00
N LEU A 199 -0.23 0.76 -0.09
CA LEU A 199 -0.70 -0.40 -0.85
C LEU A 199 -1.35 0.06 -2.16
N TRP A 200 -0.98 -0.61 -3.25
CA TRP A 200 -1.49 -0.36 -4.60
C TRP A 200 -2.07 -1.65 -5.15
N LEU A 201 -3.39 -1.69 -5.28
CA LEU A 201 -4.12 -2.84 -5.76
C LEU A 201 -4.42 -2.72 -7.25
N ALA A 202 -4.33 -3.85 -7.95
CA ALA A 202 -5.07 -4.04 -9.21
C ALA A 202 -6.33 -4.85 -8.90
N ILE A 203 -7.48 -4.33 -9.30
CA ILE A 203 -8.80 -4.88 -9.03
C ILE A 203 -9.59 -5.05 -10.32
N ASP A 204 -10.50 -6.03 -10.30
CA ASP A 204 -11.53 -6.27 -11.34
C ASP A 204 -12.70 -5.32 -11.09
N TYR A 205 -12.74 -4.14 -11.70
CA TYR A 205 -13.76 -3.15 -11.34
C TYR A 205 -15.16 -3.51 -11.86
N ASP A 206 -15.26 -4.19 -13.00
CA ASP A 206 -16.50 -4.43 -13.72
C ASP A 206 -16.97 -5.90 -13.75
N SER A 207 -16.27 -6.79 -13.04
CA SER A 207 -16.54 -8.23 -12.95
C SER A 207 -16.30 -9.02 -14.24
N ASP A 208 -15.36 -8.57 -15.08
CA ASP A 208 -14.97 -9.29 -16.29
C ASP A 208 -13.86 -10.34 -16.05
N HIS A 209 -13.47 -10.52 -14.78
CA HIS A 209 -12.36 -11.36 -14.33
C HIS A 209 -10.97 -10.88 -14.77
N GLY A 210 -10.88 -9.62 -15.21
CA GLY A 210 -9.67 -8.86 -15.49
C GLY A 210 -9.19 -8.10 -14.26
N ALA A 211 -8.15 -7.29 -14.46
CA ALA A 211 -7.56 -6.45 -13.42
C ALA A 211 -7.38 -5.03 -13.95
N ASP A 212 -8.48 -4.50 -14.45
CA ASP A 212 -8.58 -3.31 -15.29
C ASP A 212 -8.49 -1.98 -14.52
N HIS A 213 -8.57 -2.02 -13.18
CA HIS A 213 -8.57 -0.83 -12.36
C HIS A 213 -7.53 -0.85 -11.25
N TRP A 214 -6.88 0.30 -11.05
CA TRP A 214 -5.81 0.47 -10.08
C TRP A 214 -6.23 1.46 -9.02
N VAL A 215 -6.00 1.11 -7.75
CA VAL A 215 -6.44 1.91 -6.60
C VAL A 215 -5.41 1.88 -5.47
N PRO A 216 -5.25 2.99 -4.71
CA PRO A 216 -4.55 2.96 -3.45
C PRO A 216 -5.45 2.36 -2.37
N MET A 217 -5.00 1.29 -1.73
CA MET A 217 -5.64 0.76 -0.54
C MET A 217 -5.13 1.54 0.67
N VAL A 218 -6.06 2.13 1.42
CA VAL A 218 -5.79 3.03 2.54
C VAL A 218 -6.34 2.47 3.86
N GLY A 219 -7.04 1.34 3.84
CA GLY A 219 -7.47 0.66 5.04
C GLY A 219 -7.93 -0.78 4.82
N VAL A 220 -8.10 -1.50 5.92
CA VAL A 220 -8.51 -2.90 5.96
C VAL A 220 -9.30 -3.22 7.23
N SER A 221 -10.28 -4.10 7.11
CA SER A 221 -10.95 -4.80 8.21
C SER A 221 -10.91 -6.30 7.93
N GLU A 222 -11.38 -7.14 8.85
CA GLU A 222 -11.35 -8.60 8.71
C GLU A 222 -12.04 -9.14 7.43
N THR A 223 -12.89 -8.34 6.77
CA THR A 223 -13.67 -8.79 5.60
C THR A 223 -13.64 -7.81 4.43
N HIS A 224 -13.12 -6.59 4.62
CA HIS A 224 -13.17 -5.54 3.61
C HIS A 224 -11.84 -4.82 3.51
N TYR A 225 -11.50 -4.37 2.31
CA TYR A 225 -10.47 -3.37 2.09
C TYR A 225 -11.12 -2.03 1.73
N TYR A 226 -10.41 -0.94 2.04
CA TYR A 226 -10.86 0.43 1.83
C TYR A 226 -9.87 1.16 0.93
N TYR A 227 -10.39 1.90 -0.04
CA TYR A 227 -9.58 2.51 -1.09
C TYR A 227 -10.21 3.82 -1.60
N TYR A 228 -9.42 4.70 -2.19
CA TYR A 228 -9.95 5.79 -3.00
C TYR A 228 -10.07 5.34 -4.44
N ASP A 229 -11.24 5.49 -5.06
CA ASP A 229 -11.33 5.31 -6.50
C ASP A 229 -10.74 6.53 -7.22
N THR A 230 -10.50 6.38 -8.52
CA THR A 230 -9.91 7.46 -9.33
C THR A 230 -10.96 8.32 -10.03
N PHE A 231 -12.23 8.07 -9.71
CA PHE A 231 -13.42 8.72 -10.28
C PHE A 231 -14.12 9.64 -9.27
N SER A 232 -13.80 9.53 -7.99
CA SER A 232 -14.37 10.29 -6.89
C SER A 232 -13.33 10.52 -5.80
N THR A 233 -13.60 11.47 -4.90
CA THR A 233 -12.81 11.69 -3.70
C THR A 233 -13.34 10.91 -2.50
N GLY A 234 -14.38 10.10 -2.70
CA GLY A 234 -15.05 9.35 -1.64
C GLY A 234 -14.28 8.08 -1.31
N LEU A 235 -14.15 7.79 -0.01
CA LEU A 235 -13.62 6.51 0.45
C LEU A 235 -14.59 5.39 0.06
N GLN A 236 -14.08 4.42 -0.67
CA GLN A 236 -14.80 3.23 -1.10
C GLN A 236 -14.41 2.03 -0.23
N SER A 237 -15.23 0.98 -0.28
CA SER A 237 -14.88 -0.33 0.29
C SER A 237 -15.40 -1.46 -0.60
N ALA A 238 -14.73 -2.60 -0.52
CA ALA A 238 -15.14 -3.84 -1.16
C ALA A 238 -14.73 -5.04 -0.29
N PRO A 239 -15.41 -6.20 -0.44
CA PRO A 239 -14.99 -7.43 0.21
C PRO A 239 -13.57 -7.82 -0.20
N ILE A 240 -12.83 -8.42 0.72
CA ILE A 240 -11.58 -9.09 0.38
C ILE A 240 -11.96 -10.36 -0.39
N ALA A 241 -11.47 -10.47 -1.62
CA ALA A 241 -11.67 -11.64 -2.46
C ALA A 241 -10.73 -11.62 -3.66
N TYR A 242 -10.25 -12.77 -4.09
CA TYR A 242 -9.44 -12.92 -5.29
C TYR A 242 -10.31 -12.92 -6.56
N VAL A 243 -9.83 -12.30 -7.64
CA VAL A 243 -10.55 -12.22 -8.92
C VAL A 243 -10.99 -13.59 -9.48
N SER A 244 -10.21 -14.64 -9.23
CA SER A 244 -10.52 -16.00 -9.72
C SER A 244 -11.45 -16.81 -8.80
N GLU A 245 -11.85 -16.28 -7.64
CA GLU A 245 -12.83 -16.95 -6.76
C GLU A 245 -14.25 -16.87 -7.31
N PHE A 246 -14.55 -15.83 -8.06
CA PHE A 246 -15.89 -15.60 -8.57
C PHE A 246 -16.06 -16.37 -9.88
N THR A 247 -17.06 -17.26 -9.94
CA THR A 247 -17.54 -17.82 -11.22
C THR A 247 -18.44 -16.85 -11.98
N SER A 248 -18.91 -15.78 -11.32
CA SER A 248 -19.63 -14.64 -11.89
C SER A 248 -19.80 -13.53 -10.84
N GLY A 249 -19.45 -12.27 -11.16
CA GLY A 249 -20.04 -11.09 -10.50
C GLY A 249 -19.39 -10.55 -9.22
N GLY A 250 -18.10 -10.82 -8.97
CA GLY A 250 -17.36 -10.14 -7.91
C GLY A 250 -16.80 -8.80 -8.38
N THR A 251 -17.57 -7.71 -8.28
CA THR A 251 -17.03 -6.37 -8.61
C THR A 251 -16.01 -5.98 -7.55
N LYS A 252 -14.90 -5.40 -8.00
CA LYS A 252 -13.76 -4.92 -7.22
C LYS A 252 -12.98 -6.05 -6.55
N ALA A 253 -12.94 -7.24 -7.15
CA ALA A 253 -12.11 -8.33 -6.64
C ALA A 253 -10.62 -8.03 -6.86
N ILE A 254 -9.76 -8.47 -5.94
CA ILE A 254 -8.32 -8.22 -5.97
C ILE A 254 -7.66 -9.20 -6.93
N SER A 255 -6.85 -8.69 -7.85
CA SER A 255 -5.99 -9.51 -8.71
C SER A 255 -4.54 -9.45 -8.25
N LEU A 256 -4.05 -8.25 -7.91
CA LEU A 256 -2.67 -8.04 -7.48
C LEU A 256 -2.59 -7.08 -6.30
N VAL A 257 -1.64 -7.37 -5.41
CA VAL A 257 -1.28 -6.52 -4.28
C VAL A 257 0.17 -6.08 -4.45
N ARG A 258 0.39 -4.76 -4.44
CA ARG A 258 1.73 -4.17 -4.43
C ARG A 258 1.92 -3.34 -3.17
N THR A 259 3.11 -3.41 -2.58
CA THR A 259 3.56 -2.38 -1.64
C THR A 259 4.43 -1.36 -2.35
N ILE A 260 4.36 -0.11 -1.89
CA ILE A 260 5.27 0.95 -2.29
C ILE A 260 5.90 1.52 -1.05
N ARG A 261 7.22 1.56 -1.04
CA ARG A 261 7.99 2.08 0.08
C ARG A 261 9.06 3.05 -0.42
N PRO A 262 9.16 4.26 0.17
CA PRO A 262 10.32 5.12 -0.03
C PRO A 262 11.58 4.46 0.53
N GLN A 263 12.65 4.42 -0.27
CA GLN A 263 13.96 3.92 0.13
C GLN A 263 14.99 5.03 0.09
N ALA A 264 15.82 5.10 1.14
CA ALA A 264 16.97 5.99 1.17
C ALA A 264 18.13 5.32 0.42
N VAL A 265 18.56 5.92 -0.69
CA VAL A 265 19.77 5.57 -1.42
C VAL A 265 20.87 6.52 -0.98
N ILE A 266 21.88 6.00 -0.30
CA ILE A 266 23.08 6.77 0.02
C ILE A 266 23.83 6.99 -1.29
N SER A 267 23.81 8.21 -1.81
CA SER A 267 24.59 8.55 -3.00
C SER A 267 26.07 8.63 -2.62
N GLY A 268 26.80 7.57 -2.90
CA GLY A 268 28.25 7.55 -2.85
C GLY A 268 28.75 6.32 -3.60
N GLU A 269 29.67 6.53 -4.55
CA GLU A 269 30.64 5.51 -4.96
C GLU A 269 31.10 4.72 -3.72
N PRO A 270 31.42 3.41 -3.83
CA PRO A 270 31.88 2.60 -2.71
C PRO A 270 33.24 3.11 -2.22
N SER A 271 33.23 4.15 -1.40
CA SER A 271 34.34 4.63 -0.62
C SER A 271 34.29 3.86 0.68
N ASP A 272 34.91 2.68 0.73
CA ASP A 272 35.33 1.96 1.94
C ASP A 272 34.58 2.39 3.21
N VAL A 273 33.27 2.14 3.26
CA VAL A 273 32.48 2.39 4.48
C VAL A 273 32.68 1.15 5.34
N PRO A 274 33.26 1.30 6.54
CA PRO A 274 33.59 0.14 7.36
C PRO A 274 32.28 -0.49 7.85
N GLU A 275 32.29 -1.83 7.90
CA GLU A 275 31.15 -2.70 8.18
C GLU A 275 30.25 -2.24 9.37
N PRO A 276 28.98 -2.68 9.43
CA PRO A 276 27.95 -2.23 10.38
C PRO A 276 28.35 -2.15 11.86
N ALA A 277 29.38 -2.90 12.28
CA ALA A 277 29.97 -2.80 13.61
C ALA A 277 30.52 -1.38 13.95
N SER A 278 30.92 -0.61 12.93
CA SER A 278 31.52 0.72 13.06
C SER A 278 30.50 1.81 13.38
N MET A 279 29.28 1.68 12.86
CA MET A 279 28.16 2.59 13.10
C MET A 279 27.60 2.43 14.53
N LEU A 280 27.63 1.21 15.08
CA LEU A 280 27.28 0.94 16.47
C LEU A 280 28.32 1.52 17.46
N LEU A 281 29.60 1.57 17.06
CA LEU A 281 30.68 2.17 17.86
C LEU A 281 30.61 3.71 17.90
N LEU A 282 30.16 4.36 16.82
CA LEU A 282 30.00 5.82 16.80
C LEU A 282 28.87 6.28 17.74
N SER A 283 27.78 5.51 17.82
CA SER A 283 26.66 5.80 18.73
C SER A 283 27.04 5.60 20.20
N ILE A 284 27.83 4.57 20.54
CA ILE A 284 28.33 4.37 21.92
C ILE A 284 29.36 5.44 22.31
N GLY A 285 30.22 5.89 21.38
CA GLY A 285 31.20 6.94 21.63
C GLY A 285 30.61 8.32 21.94
N LEU A 286 29.49 8.68 21.31
CA LEU A 286 28.78 9.95 21.53
C LEU A 286 28.08 10.00 22.91
N PHE A 287 27.53 8.88 23.39
CA PHE A 287 26.99 8.83 24.76
C PHE A 287 28.11 8.83 25.83
N GLY A 288 29.27 8.24 25.53
CA GLY A 288 30.44 8.27 26.42
C GLY A 288 31.00 9.68 26.64
N LEU A 289 31.02 10.52 25.60
CA LEU A 289 31.49 11.91 25.67
C LEU A 289 30.47 12.86 26.33
N ALA A 290 29.17 12.59 26.21
CA ALA A 290 28.14 13.34 26.93
C ALA A 290 28.14 13.04 28.44
N GLY A 291 28.56 11.84 28.86
CA GLY A 291 28.66 11.43 30.27
C GLY A 291 29.86 12.01 31.03
N LEU A 292 30.96 12.38 30.34
CA LEU A 292 32.18 12.90 30.96
C LEU A 292 32.18 14.40 31.24
N ARG A 293 31.09 15.12 30.91
CA ARG A 293 30.98 16.59 31.12
C ARG A 293 30.23 17.00 32.40
N ARG A 294 29.97 16.07 33.32
CA ARG A 294 29.41 16.36 34.66
C ARG A 294 30.29 15.72 35.75
N LYS A 295 31.37 16.41 36.10
CA LYS A 295 31.97 16.47 37.44
C LYS A 295 33.07 17.54 37.41
N VAL A 296 32.67 18.76 37.77
CA VAL A 296 33.51 19.68 38.54
C VAL A 296 33.20 19.37 40.00
#